data_AF-A0A2E2TBX6-F1
#
_entry.id   AF-A0A2E2TBX6-F1
#
_cell.length_a   1.000
_cell.length_b   1.000
_cell.length_c   1.000
_cell.angle_alpha   90.00
_cell.angle_beta   90.00
_cell.angle_gamma   90.00
#
_symmetry.space_group_name_H-M   'P 1'
#
loop_
_entity.id
_entity.type
_entity.pdbx_description
1 polymer ?
#
loop_
_entity_poly.entity_id
_entity_poly.type
_entity_poly.pdbx_seq_one_letter_code
_entity_poly.pdbx_strand_id
1 'polypeptide(L)'
;MRFRNLKSAFVFIALSSMLSGFAHDKSPNTLVITIEGQTVSVYGKSFSTSTLSNFEIKTEASWMLEKNNTSTFQNQQIEEWFYTKTSDHPIEIESNNRRSTSIQLFRNGELVTWLVPKNHFKVDLQQEVNTTNVIQEYLLLGIEHILIGFDHLLFALGLLFIVRAKSILWTITGFTVAHSITLGLAVSGWLVPISLGLSAIWVEAMIAGSILILALEMRKGTKHSTPRAVTIAFVFGLLHGLGFAGVLQELGLPDSAFWQALISFNIGVELGQLFFIAILILLYQLIKKTVSIEKLSVAMSILVGGLAALWCIERTLLLANLI
;
A
#
# COMPACT_ATOMS: atom_id res chain seq x y z
N MET A 1 -36.05 -0.56 13.89
CA MET A 1 -35.84 -2.00 13.61
C MET A 1 -34.41 -2.31 14.05
N ARG A 2 -34.25 -2.89 15.25
CA ARG A 2 -32.96 -3.04 15.96
C ARG A 2 -32.07 -4.07 15.24
N PHE A 3 -30.86 -3.66 14.85
CA PHE A 3 -29.81 -4.50 14.27
C PHE A 3 -29.44 -5.63 15.24
N ARG A 4 -30.04 -6.82 15.06
CA ARG A 4 -29.77 -8.01 15.86
C ARG A 4 -28.66 -8.90 15.28
N ASN A 5 -28.00 -8.46 14.21
CA ASN A 5 -26.91 -9.20 13.59
C ASN A 5 -25.68 -8.30 13.37
N LEU A 6 -24.97 -7.93 14.44
CA LEU A 6 -23.62 -7.37 14.30
C LEU A 6 -22.73 -8.37 13.55
N LYS A 7 -22.78 -9.67 13.93
CA LYS A 7 -22.02 -10.74 13.27
C LYS A 7 -22.21 -10.81 11.75
N SER A 8 -23.43 -10.61 11.22
CA SER A 8 -23.64 -10.64 9.77
C SER A 8 -23.17 -9.35 9.08
N ALA A 9 -23.22 -8.20 9.75
CA ALA A 9 -22.64 -6.96 9.22
C ALA A 9 -21.10 -7.01 9.22
N PHE A 10 -20.47 -7.69 10.18
CA PHE A 10 -19.02 -7.91 10.23
C PHE A 10 -18.53 -8.93 9.22
N VAL A 11 -19.25 -10.05 9.07
CA VAL A 11 -19.06 -10.97 7.95
C VAL A 11 -19.22 -10.20 6.64
N PHE A 12 -20.19 -9.30 6.52
CA PHE A 12 -20.36 -8.46 5.32
C PHE A 12 -19.23 -7.42 5.11
N ILE A 13 -18.66 -6.82 6.15
CA ILE A 13 -17.49 -5.92 6.05
C ILE A 13 -16.25 -6.72 5.63
N ALA A 14 -16.00 -7.86 6.30
CA ALA A 14 -14.94 -8.80 5.96
C ALA A 14 -15.09 -9.41 4.55
N LEU A 15 -16.34 -9.60 4.08
CA LEU A 15 -16.66 -10.03 2.71
C LEU A 15 -16.65 -8.88 1.70
N SER A 16 -16.91 -7.64 2.10
CA SER A 16 -16.86 -6.48 1.20
C SER A 16 -15.42 -6.13 0.81
N SER A 17 -14.45 -6.40 1.69
CA SER A 17 -13.01 -6.41 1.39
C SER A 17 -12.54 -7.60 0.54
N MET A 18 -13.44 -8.49 0.09
CA MET A 18 -13.13 -9.64 -0.78
C MET A 18 -13.31 -9.36 -2.28
N LEU A 19 -13.73 -8.15 -2.68
CA LEU A 19 -13.96 -7.80 -4.09
C LEU A 19 -12.72 -7.20 -4.80
N SER A 20 -11.58 -7.01 -4.11
CA SER A 20 -10.30 -6.64 -4.74
C SER A 20 -9.58 -7.87 -5.33
N GLY A 21 -10.26 -8.54 -6.26
CA GLY A 21 -9.59 -9.52 -7.13
C GLY A 21 -8.48 -8.82 -7.91
N PHE A 22 -7.30 -9.43 -7.92
CA PHE A 22 -6.11 -9.07 -8.71
C PHE A 22 -5.18 -8.01 -8.15
N ALA A 23 -4.74 -8.19 -6.90
CA ALA A 23 -3.37 -7.83 -6.48
C ALA A 23 -2.60 -9.14 -6.22
N HIS A 24 -2.39 -9.95 -7.27
CA HIS A 24 -1.57 -11.15 -7.14
C HIS A 24 -0.14 -10.71 -6.80
N ASP A 25 0.26 -10.94 -5.54
CA ASP A 25 1.63 -10.98 -5.01
C ASP A 25 2.14 -9.82 -4.12
N LYS A 26 1.33 -8.80 -3.78
CA LYS A 26 1.80 -7.66 -2.94
C LYS A 26 0.98 -7.33 -1.69
N SER A 27 -0.22 -7.89 -1.52
CA SER A 27 -1.04 -7.63 -0.33
C SER A 27 -0.48 -8.35 0.92
N PRO A 28 -0.48 -7.69 2.09
CA PRO A 28 -0.11 -8.30 3.36
C PRO A 28 -1.14 -9.37 3.76
N ASN A 29 -0.75 -10.27 4.66
CA ASN A 29 -1.74 -11.14 5.28
C ASN A 29 -2.59 -10.32 6.26
N THR A 30 -3.86 -10.67 6.42
CA THR A 30 -4.76 -9.93 7.32
C THR A 30 -5.22 -10.86 8.42
N LEU A 31 -5.18 -10.39 9.66
CA LEU A 31 -5.65 -11.10 10.83
C LEU A 31 -6.67 -10.21 11.54
N VAL A 32 -7.95 -10.58 11.56
CA VAL A 32 -9.00 -9.82 12.23
C VAL A 32 -9.27 -10.45 13.58
N ILE A 33 -9.16 -9.69 14.66
CA ILE A 33 -9.42 -10.14 16.03
C ILE A 33 -10.66 -9.40 16.52
N THR A 34 -11.65 -10.11 17.05
CA THR A 34 -12.85 -9.50 17.63
C THR A 34 -12.95 -9.90 19.09
N ILE A 35 -13.08 -8.92 19.99
CA ILE A 35 -13.28 -9.15 21.42
C ILE A 35 -14.71 -8.72 21.80
N GLU A 36 -15.58 -9.70 22.06
CA GLU A 36 -16.94 -9.48 22.55
C GLU A 36 -17.08 -10.12 23.93
N GLY A 37 -17.00 -9.30 25.00
CA GLY A 37 -17.12 -9.78 26.38
C GLY A 37 -15.99 -10.75 26.76
N GLN A 38 -16.32 -12.03 26.91
CA GLN A 38 -15.35 -13.10 27.20
C GLN A 38 -14.94 -13.91 25.97
N THR A 39 -15.53 -13.66 24.81
CA THR A 39 -15.21 -14.39 23.58
C THR A 39 -14.28 -13.59 22.69
N VAL A 40 -13.24 -14.25 22.19
CA VAL A 40 -12.31 -13.72 21.19
C VAL A 40 -12.42 -14.55 19.92
N SER A 41 -12.68 -13.90 18.80
CA SER A 41 -12.71 -14.53 17.47
C SER A 41 -11.55 -14.02 16.65
N VAL A 42 -10.69 -14.91 16.18
CA VAL A 42 -9.56 -14.58 15.30
C VAL A 42 -9.85 -15.11 13.90
N TYR A 43 -9.67 -14.27 12.90
CA TYR A 43 -9.88 -14.59 11.50
C TYR A 43 -8.57 -14.36 10.74
N GLY A 44 -8.01 -15.41 10.13
CA GLY A 44 -6.77 -15.31 9.35
C GLY A 44 -7.03 -15.38 7.85
N LYS A 45 -6.45 -14.46 7.08
CA LYS A 45 -6.39 -14.48 5.61
C LYS A 45 -4.94 -14.60 5.14
N SER A 46 -4.66 -15.63 4.35
CA SER A 46 -3.36 -15.84 3.69
C SER A 46 -3.55 -15.90 2.17
N PHE A 47 -2.74 -15.16 1.42
CA PHE A 47 -2.81 -15.10 -0.05
C PHE A 47 -2.07 -16.24 -0.78
N SER A 48 -1.50 -17.21 -0.04
CA SER A 48 -0.80 -18.36 -0.62
C SER A 48 -1.74 -19.57 -0.79
N THR A 49 -1.81 -20.13 -2.00
CA THR A 49 -2.47 -21.43 -2.28
C THR A 49 -1.78 -22.62 -1.62
N SER A 50 -0.58 -22.43 -1.06
CA SER A 50 0.07 -23.41 -0.19
C SER A 50 -0.08 -22.97 1.28
N THR A 51 -1.12 -23.53 1.89
CA THR A 51 -1.38 -23.69 3.35
C THR A 51 -1.37 -22.42 4.22
N LEU A 52 -2.52 -22.17 4.84
CA LEU A 52 -2.73 -21.23 5.96
C LEU A 52 -1.93 -21.58 7.24
N SER A 53 -1.14 -22.66 7.23
CA SER A 53 -0.31 -23.20 8.32
C SER A 53 0.82 -22.30 8.84
N ASN A 54 0.83 -21.01 8.53
CA ASN A 54 1.91 -20.08 8.89
C ASN A 54 1.55 -19.15 10.08
N PHE A 55 0.32 -19.22 10.57
CA PHE A 55 -0.10 -18.57 11.82
C PHE A 55 -0.20 -19.64 12.91
N GLU A 56 0.62 -19.51 13.95
CA GLU A 56 0.52 -20.36 15.13
C GLU A 56 0.03 -19.49 16.29
N ILE A 57 -1.27 -19.56 16.58
CA ILE A 57 -1.84 -18.83 17.71
C ILE A 57 -1.47 -19.60 18.98
N LYS A 58 -0.46 -19.13 19.71
CA LYS A 58 -0.02 -19.69 20.98
C LYS A 58 -0.74 -18.98 22.13
N THR A 59 -1.83 -19.57 22.58
CA THR A 59 -2.48 -19.09 23.79
C THR A 59 -1.79 -19.62 25.04
N GLU A 60 -1.67 -18.79 26.08
CA GLU A 60 -1.40 -19.33 27.43
C GLU A 60 -2.49 -20.32 27.86
N ALA A 61 -2.22 -21.17 28.85
CA ALA A 61 -3.12 -22.22 29.36
C ALA A 61 -4.49 -21.71 29.87
N SER A 62 -4.70 -20.39 29.87
CA SER A 62 -5.89 -19.68 30.29
C SER A 62 -6.78 -19.17 29.15
N TRP A 63 -6.67 -19.76 27.96
CA TRP A 63 -7.63 -19.57 26.89
C TRP A 63 -8.04 -20.93 26.35
N MET A 64 -9.35 -21.19 26.30
CA MET A 64 -9.86 -22.43 25.72
C MET A 64 -10.26 -22.18 24.28
N LEU A 65 -9.64 -22.90 23.35
CA LEU A 65 -10.09 -22.98 21.96
C LEU A 65 -11.41 -23.75 21.92
N GLU A 66 -12.51 -23.06 21.62
CA GLU A 66 -13.83 -23.68 21.51
C GLU A 66 -14.05 -24.30 20.14
N LYS A 67 -13.55 -23.65 19.09
CA LYS A 67 -13.80 -24.05 17.71
C LYS A 67 -12.72 -23.53 16.78
N ASN A 68 -12.29 -24.38 15.84
CA ASN A 68 -11.51 -23.99 14.69
C ASN A 68 -12.31 -24.37 13.43
N ASN A 69 -12.64 -23.39 12.59
CA ASN A 69 -13.25 -23.64 11.28
C ASN A 69 -12.26 -23.25 10.19
N THR A 70 -12.06 -24.14 9.22
CA THR A 70 -11.42 -23.79 7.95
C THR A 70 -12.48 -23.77 6.87
N SER A 71 -12.61 -22.66 6.15
CA SER A 71 -13.48 -22.55 4.99
C SER A 71 -12.69 -22.10 3.76
N THR A 72 -13.13 -22.52 2.58
CA THR A 72 -12.51 -22.09 1.32
C THR A 72 -13.53 -21.25 0.56
N PHE A 73 -13.19 -20.00 0.27
CA PHE A 73 -14.03 -19.09 -0.51
C PHE A 73 -13.21 -18.51 -1.67
N GLN A 74 -13.70 -18.67 -2.91
CA GLN A 74 -13.05 -18.15 -4.13
C GLN A 74 -11.52 -18.39 -4.20
N ASN A 75 -11.07 -19.65 -4.09
CA ASN A 75 -9.66 -20.04 -4.10
C ASN A 75 -8.77 -19.52 -2.94
N GLN A 76 -9.38 -18.98 -1.87
CA GLN A 76 -8.69 -18.55 -0.66
C GLN A 76 -9.16 -19.41 0.52
N GLN A 77 -8.21 -19.85 1.36
CA GLN A 77 -8.52 -20.48 2.63
C GLN A 77 -8.76 -19.39 3.68
N ILE A 78 -9.71 -19.62 4.58
CA ILE A 78 -10.08 -18.78 5.71
C ILE A 78 -10.04 -19.68 6.94
N GLU A 79 -9.30 -19.27 7.97
CA GLU A 79 -9.29 -19.95 9.27
C GLU A 79 -9.92 -19.04 10.33
N GLU A 80 -10.86 -19.60 11.09
CA GLU A 80 -11.56 -18.94 12.18
C GLU A 80 -11.27 -19.67 13.49
N TRP A 81 -10.68 -18.98 14.46
CA TRP A 81 -10.45 -19.50 15.79
C TRP A 81 -11.34 -18.79 16.80
N PHE A 82 -12.09 -19.57 17.58
CA PHE A 82 -12.94 -19.07 18.65
C PHE A 82 -12.31 -19.44 19.99
N TYR A 83 -11.96 -18.43 20.78
CA TYR A 83 -11.39 -18.57 22.11
C TYR A 83 -12.35 -17.99 23.16
N THR A 84 -12.47 -18.67 24.30
CA THR A 84 -13.15 -18.12 25.49
C THR A 84 -12.14 -17.81 26.56
N LYS A 85 -12.24 -16.60 27.10
CA LYS A 85 -11.38 -16.03 28.14
C LYS A 85 -11.55 -16.81 29.44
N THR A 86 -10.49 -17.47 29.91
CA THR A 86 -10.45 -18.10 31.24
C THR A 86 -9.50 -17.41 32.22
N SER A 87 -8.76 -16.37 31.81
CA SER A 87 -8.04 -15.42 32.69
C SER A 87 -7.90 -14.01 32.08
N ASP A 88 -7.38 -13.05 32.84
CA ASP A 88 -7.04 -11.70 32.39
C ASP A 88 -5.67 -11.60 31.66
N HIS A 89 -5.04 -12.70 31.28
CA HIS A 89 -3.76 -12.67 30.56
C HIS A 89 -3.92 -12.37 29.05
N PRO A 90 -2.93 -11.72 28.42
CA PRO A 90 -2.97 -11.38 26.99
C PRO A 90 -2.95 -12.62 26.08
N ILE A 91 -3.52 -12.51 24.86
CA ILE A 91 -3.41 -13.55 23.84
C ILE A 91 -2.17 -13.29 23.01
N GLU A 92 -1.16 -14.15 23.08
CA GLU A 92 -0.01 -14.07 22.18
C GLU A 92 -0.33 -14.73 20.84
N ILE A 93 -0.15 -14.00 19.73
CA ILE A 93 -0.28 -14.55 18.38
C ILE A 93 1.10 -14.55 17.77
N GLU A 94 1.64 -15.73 17.47
CA GLU A 94 2.93 -15.86 16.82
C GLU A 94 2.72 -16.14 15.32
N SER A 95 3.31 -15.30 14.48
CA SER A 95 3.29 -15.51 13.03
C SER A 95 4.68 -15.80 12.52
N ASN A 96 4.85 -16.93 11.84
CA ASN A 96 6.10 -17.30 11.18
C ASN A 96 6.10 -16.87 9.70
N ASN A 97 5.33 -15.81 9.38
CA ASN A 97 5.18 -15.35 8.01
C ASN A 97 6.33 -14.43 7.58
N ARG A 98 6.74 -14.60 6.32
CA ARG A 98 7.76 -13.75 5.66
C ARG A 98 7.19 -12.40 5.16
N ARG A 99 5.89 -12.16 5.33
CA ARG A 99 5.16 -10.95 4.89
C ARG A 99 4.63 -10.19 6.09
N SER A 100 4.53 -8.86 5.96
CA SER A 100 3.87 -8.02 6.96
C SER A 100 2.42 -8.48 7.15
N THR A 101 1.91 -8.41 8.38
CA THR A 101 0.54 -8.81 8.72
C THR A 101 -0.23 -7.60 9.24
N SER A 102 -1.34 -7.25 8.61
CA SER A 102 -2.29 -6.28 9.16
C SER A 102 -3.17 -6.98 10.19
N ILE A 103 -3.20 -6.47 11.41
CA ILE A 103 -4.05 -6.98 12.48
C ILE A 103 -5.16 -5.98 12.76
N GLN A 104 -6.40 -6.38 12.58
CA GLN A 104 -7.57 -5.54 12.81
C GLN A 104 -8.28 -6.02 14.09
N LEU A 105 -8.06 -5.33 15.21
CA LEU A 105 -8.74 -5.60 16.48
C LEU A 105 -10.05 -4.80 16.59
N PHE A 106 -11.17 -5.49 16.71
CA PHE A 106 -12.45 -4.89 17.04
C PHE A 106 -12.77 -5.07 18.54
N ARG A 107 -12.90 -3.97 19.29
CA ARG A 107 -13.19 -3.97 20.73
C ARG A 107 -14.24 -2.93 21.06
N ASN A 108 -15.34 -3.35 21.71
CA ASN A 108 -16.39 -2.45 22.22
C ASN A 108 -16.99 -1.47 21.19
N GLY A 109 -16.95 -1.79 19.89
CA GLY A 109 -17.45 -0.90 18.83
C GLY A 109 -16.36 -0.09 18.11
N GLU A 110 -15.11 -0.15 18.57
CA GLU A 110 -13.97 0.52 17.95
C GLU A 110 -13.08 -0.48 17.19
N LEU A 111 -12.65 -0.09 16.00
CA LEU A 111 -11.69 -0.83 15.17
C LEU A 111 -10.29 -0.23 15.36
N VAL A 112 -9.37 -1.04 15.84
CA VAL A 112 -7.96 -0.73 16.01
C VAL A 112 -7.18 -1.57 15.03
N THR A 113 -6.52 -0.94 14.06
CA THR A 113 -5.67 -1.65 13.11
C THR A 113 -4.19 -1.46 13.44
N TRP A 114 -3.42 -2.54 13.38
CA TRP A 114 -1.97 -2.55 13.55
C TRP A 114 -1.30 -3.12 12.32
N LEU A 115 -0.17 -2.55 11.93
CA LEU A 115 0.71 -3.20 10.98
C LEU A 115 1.85 -3.87 11.72
N VAL A 116 1.93 -5.20 11.62
CA VAL A 116 3.01 -5.92 12.27
C VAL A 116 4.08 -6.27 11.24
N PRO A 117 5.32 -5.77 11.40
CA PRO A 117 6.43 -6.05 10.48
C PRO A 117 6.82 -7.53 10.49
N LYS A 118 7.61 -7.94 9.49
CA LYS A 118 8.01 -9.34 9.22
C LYS A 118 8.67 -10.01 10.45
N ASN A 119 8.44 -11.33 10.58
CA ASN A 119 8.92 -12.26 11.63
C ASN A 119 8.37 -12.04 13.05
N HIS A 120 7.89 -13.14 13.65
CA HIS A 120 7.59 -13.35 15.07
C HIS A 120 7.14 -12.11 15.83
N PHE A 121 5.82 -11.95 15.94
CA PHE A 121 5.23 -10.93 16.78
C PHE A 121 4.54 -11.53 18.00
N LYS A 122 4.35 -10.69 19.01
CA LYS A 122 3.48 -10.94 20.16
C LYS A 122 2.58 -9.72 20.28
N VAL A 123 1.28 -9.93 20.31
CA VAL A 123 0.29 -8.84 20.38
C VAL A 123 -0.41 -8.93 21.72
N ASP A 124 -0.21 -7.93 22.56
CA ASP A 124 -0.99 -7.82 23.78
C ASP A 124 -2.32 -7.10 23.47
N LEU A 125 -3.42 -7.85 23.50
CA LEU A 125 -4.78 -7.34 23.24
C LEU A 125 -5.30 -6.35 24.29
N GLN A 126 -4.57 -6.15 25.38
CA GLN A 126 -4.88 -5.20 26.45
C GLN A 126 -4.06 -3.90 26.37
N GLN A 127 -3.01 -3.85 25.54
CA GLN A 127 -2.15 -2.68 25.45
C GLN A 127 -2.87 -1.54 24.72
N GLU A 128 -2.95 -0.36 25.36
CA GLU A 128 -3.44 0.86 24.70
C GLU A 128 -2.52 1.22 23.53
N VAL A 129 -3.12 1.66 22.42
CA VAL A 129 -2.40 2.02 21.20
C VAL A 129 -1.38 3.11 21.51
N ASN A 130 -0.10 2.75 21.49
CA ASN A 130 0.98 3.72 21.66
C ASN A 130 1.08 4.53 20.37
N THR A 131 0.50 5.74 20.35
CA THR A 131 0.42 6.63 19.17
C THR A 131 1.79 6.98 18.58
N THR A 132 2.87 6.83 19.35
CA THR A 132 4.26 6.98 18.92
C THR A 132 4.72 5.93 17.91
N ASN A 133 4.14 4.72 17.91
CA ASN A 133 4.49 3.67 16.95
C ASN A 133 3.88 3.94 15.57
N VAL A 134 2.66 4.49 15.50
CA VAL A 134 1.95 4.78 14.24
C VAL A 134 2.76 5.73 13.35
N ILE A 135 3.33 6.80 13.91
CA ILE A 135 4.11 7.76 13.12
C ILE A 135 5.32 7.07 12.48
N GLN A 136 6.07 6.28 13.24
CA GLN A 136 7.28 5.62 12.75
C GLN A 136 6.96 4.53 11.73
N GLU A 137 5.96 3.69 12.00
CA GLU A 137 5.54 2.60 11.12
C GLU A 137 5.09 3.13 9.77
N TYR A 138 4.20 4.13 9.74
CA TYR A 138 3.69 4.67 8.48
C TYR A 138 4.73 5.52 7.74
N LEU A 139 5.62 6.21 8.46
CA LEU A 139 6.75 6.90 7.83
C LEU A 139 7.68 5.91 7.13
N LEU A 140 8.06 4.81 7.79
CA LEU A 140 8.88 3.76 7.18
C LEU A 140 8.16 3.08 6.02
N LEU A 141 6.86 2.82 6.16
CA LEU A 141 6.02 2.26 5.09
C LEU A 141 5.99 3.19 3.87
N GLY A 142 5.91 4.51 4.06
CA GLY A 142 5.97 5.49 2.98
C GLY A 142 7.30 5.47 2.23
N ILE A 143 8.42 5.37 2.96
CA ILE A 143 9.77 5.23 2.38
C ILE A 143 9.88 3.91 1.61
N GLU A 144 9.43 2.80 2.19
CA GLU A 144 9.48 1.48 1.54
C GLU A 144 8.59 1.46 0.28
N HIS A 145 7.39 2.04 0.36
CA HIS A 145 6.46 2.14 -0.75
C HIS A 145 7.10 2.80 -1.98
N ILE A 146 7.70 3.97 -1.81
CA ILE A 146 8.31 4.70 -2.93
C ILE A 146 9.57 3.99 -3.46
N LEU A 147 10.39 3.38 -2.58
CA LEU A 147 11.62 2.71 -3.00
C LEU A 147 11.38 1.36 -3.68
N ILE A 148 10.27 0.69 -3.41
CA ILE A 148 9.86 -0.55 -4.10
C ILE A 148 8.99 -0.25 -5.32
N GLY A 149 8.31 0.89 -5.34
CA GLY A 149 7.51 1.39 -6.46
C GLY A 149 8.36 1.79 -7.67
N PHE A 150 8.72 0.83 -8.52
CA PHE A 150 9.51 1.09 -9.73
C PHE A 150 8.88 2.15 -10.64
N ASP A 151 7.55 2.18 -10.73
CA ASP A 151 6.80 3.23 -11.43
C ASP A 151 7.13 4.64 -10.92
N HIS A 152 7.13 4.81 -9.60
CA HIS A 152 7.46 6.06 -8.94
C HIS A 152 8.94 6.45 -9.14
N LEU A 153 9.85 5.48 -9.05
CA LEU A 153 11.28 5.71 -9.26
C LEU A 153 11.58 6.12 -10.70
N LEU A 154 10.95 5.46 -11.68
CA LEU A 154 11.08 5.82 -13.10
C LEU A 154 10.48 7.19 -13.39
N PHE A 155 9.36 7.53 -12.75
CA PHE A 155 8.79 8.87 -12.82
C PHE A 155 9.73 9.94 -12.24
N ALA A 156 10.24 9.74 -11.03
CA ALA A 156 11.19 10.66 -10.38
C ALA A 156 12.48 10.81 -11.18
N LEU A 157 13.00 9.72 -11.74
CA LEU A 157 14.15 9.74 -12.65
C LEU A 157 13.87 10.60 -13.88
N GLY A 158 12.72 10.42 -14.54
CA GLY A 158 12.37 11.18 -15.73
C GLY A 158 12.22 12.68 -15.48
N LEU A 159 11.68 13.06 -14.31
CA LEU A 159 11.59 14.47 -13.90
C LEU A 159 12.97 15.16 -13.86
N LEU A 160 14.03 14.47 -13.46
CA LEU A 160 15.39 15.07 -13.41
C LEU A 160 15.87 15.58 -14.77
N PHE A 161 15.40 14.96 -15.87
CA PHE A 161 15.80 15.33 -17.22
C PHE A 161 14.93 16.45 -17.81
N ILE A 162 13.65 16.51 -17.44
CA ILE A 162 12.70 17.48 -18.01
C ILE A 162 12.49 18.74 -17.15
N VAL A 163 13.02 18.77 -15.92
CA VAL A 163 12.87 19.87 -14.98
C VAL A 163 14.21 20.59 -14.72
N ARG A 164 14.16 21.87 -14.35
CA ARG A 164 15.33 22.63 -13.89
C ARG A 164 15.66 22.26 -12.44
N ALA A 165 16.94 22.22 -12.08
CA ALA A 165 17.37 21.80 -10.73
C ALA A 165 16.65 22.54 -9.59
N LYS A 166 16.50 23.87 -9.71
CA LYS A 166 15.79 24.71 -8.73
C LYS A 166 14.29 24.40 -8.57
N SER A 167 13.71 23.69 -9.54
CA SER A 167 12.28 23.39 -9.63
C SER A 167 11.97 21.96 -9.19
N ILE A 168 12.99 21.11 -8.98
CA ILE A 168 12.84 19.69 -8.64
C ILE A 168 12.04 19.54 -7.34
N LEU A 169 12.43 20.25 -6.27
CA LEU A 169 11.77 20.18 -4.98
C LEU A 169 10.27 20.48 -5.10
N TRP A 170 9.92 21.64 -5.67
CA TRP A 170 8.52 22.02 -5.91
C TRP A 170 7.75 21.01 -6.77
N THR A 171 8.42 20.38 -7.72
CA THR A 171 7.78 19.40 -8.61
C THR A 171 7.49 18.09 -7.88
N ILE A 172 8.42 17.60 -7.05
CA ILE A 172 8.24 16.41 -6.22
C ILE A 172 7.15 16.67 -5.19
N THR A 173 7.23 17.77 -4.44
CA THR A 173 6.21 18.12 -3.46
C THR A 173 4.83 18.25 -4.12
N GLY A 174 4.75 18.81 -5.33
CA GLY A 174 3.51 18.85 -6.12
C GLY A 174 2.94 17.45 -6.43
N PHE A 175 3.80 16.50 -6.78
CA PHE A 175 3.42 15.09 -6.92
C PHE A 175 2.93 14.50 -5.61
N THR A 176 3.67 14.66 -4.51
CA THR A 176 3.34 14.09 -3.20
C THR A 176 2.02 14.65 -2.68
N VAL A 177 1.77 15.96 -2.83
CA VAL A 177 0.50 16.58 -2.45
C VAL A 177 -0.65 15.99 -3.24
N ALA A 178 -0.53 15.88 -4.56
CA ALA A 178 -1.56 15.28 -5.40
C ALA A 178 -1.82 13.81 -5.05
N HIS A 179 -0.75 13.05 -4.84
CA HIS A 179 -0.81 11.65 -4.40
C HIS A 179 -1.53 11.53 -3.06
N SER A 180 -1.19 12.38 -2.09
CA SER A 180 -1.83 12.44 -0.77
C SER A 180 -3.34 12.66 -0.87
N ILE A 181 -3.76 13.54 -1.78
CA ILE A 181 -5.17 13.87 -2.00
C ILE A 181 -5.92 12.63 -2.50
N THR A 182 -5.47 12.00 -3.58
CA THR A 182 -6.21 10.85 -4.15
C THR A 182 -6.12 9.62 -3.28
N LEU A 183 -4.97 9.39 -2.62
CA LEU A 183 -4.82 8.32 -1.64
C LEU A 183 -5.75 8.52 -0.44
N GLY A 184 -5.76 9.71 0.16
CA GLY A 184 -6.62 10.00 1.32
C GLY A 184 -8.10 9.90 0.99
N LEU A 185 -8.51 10.42 -0.17
CA LEU A 185 -9.89 10.30 -0.66
C LEU A 185 -10.28 8.85 -0.93
N ALA A 186 -9.35 8.06 -1.47
CA ALA A 186 -9.63 6.67 -1.76
C ALA A 186 -9.71 5.83 -0.48
N VAL A 187 -8.75 5.97 0.44
CA VAL A 187 -8.74 5.18 1.67
C VAL A 187 -9.85 5.58 2.64
N SER A 188 -10.26 6.85 2.67
CA SER A 188 -11.45 7.28 3.44
C SER A 188 -12.78 6.76 2.88
N GLY A 189 -12.77 6.10 1.72
CA GLY A 189 -13.98 5.60 1.06
C GLY A 189 -14.78 6.66 0.31
N TRP A 190 -14.31 7.92 0.26
CA TRP A 190 -14.96 9.00 -0.49
C TRP A 190 -14.80 8.84 -2.01
N LEU A 191 -13.69 8.21 -2.43
CA LEU A 191 -13.43 7.81 -3.81
C LEU A 191 -13.18 6.30 -3.87
N VAL A 192 -14.20 5.52 -4.20
CA VAL A 192 -14.02 4.08 -4.46
C VAL A 192 -13.71 3.90 -5.95
N PRO A 193 -12.51 3.45 -6.37
CA PRO A 193 -12.19 3.27 -7.79
C PRO A 193 -13.21 2.39 -8.53
N ILE A 194 -13.73 1.36 -7.85
CA ILE A 194 -14.82 0.49 -8.32
C ILE A 194 -16.12 1.26 -8.60
N SER A 195 -16.46 2.28 -7.80
CA SER A 195 -17.67 3.09 -8.03
C SER A 195 -17.56 3.98 -9.28
N LEU A 196 -16.34 4.24 -9.75
CA LEU A 196 -16.05 4.95 -10.99
C LEU A 196 -15.92 4.00 -12.20
N GLY A 197 -16.07 2.69 -12.01
CA GLY A 197 -15.84 1.68 -13.04
C GLY A 197 -14.36 1.45 -13.36
N LEU A 198 -13.44 1.98 -12.54
CA LEU A 198 -12.00 1.73 -12.68
C LEU A 198 -11.61 0.51 -11.85
N SER A 199 -11.25 -0.57 -12.54
CA SER A 199 -10.50 -1.66 -11.92
C SER A 199 -9.04 -1.24 -11.69
N ALA A 200 -8.34 -1.92 -10.77
CA ALA A 200 -6.93 -1.65 -10.48
C ALA A 200 -6.05 -1.69 -11.75
N ILE A 201 -6.34 -2.63 -12.65
CA ILE A 201 -5.63 -2.79 -13.92
C ILE A 201 -5.80 -1.58 -14.87
N TRP A 202 -6.93 -0.87 -14.84
CA TRP A 202 -7.09 0.40 -15.57
C TRP A 202 -6.15 1.48 -15.02
N VAL A 203 -6.08 1.61 -13.69
CA VAL A 203 -5.21 2.59 -13.04
C VAL A 203 -3.73 2.28 -13.34
N GLU A 204 -3.33 1.01 -13.26
CA GLU A 204 -1.97 0.59 -13.62
C GLU A 204 -1.63 0.87 -15.10
N ALA A 205 -2.56 0.61 -16.03
CA ALA A 205 -2.36 0.93 -17.44
C ALA A 205 -2.15 2.44 -17.65
N MET A 206 -2.93 3.27 -16.97
CA MET A 206 -2.80 4.73 -17.02
C MET A 206 -1.48 5.21 -16.41
N ILE A 207 -1.04 4.61 -15.30
CA ILE A 207 0.26 4.90 -14.68
C ILE A 207 1.39 4.56 -15.67
N ALA A 208 1.38 3.36 -16.26
CA ALA A 208 2.37 2.96 -17.26
C ALA A 208 2.37 3.90 -18.48
N GLY A 209 1.19 4.26 -18.99
CA GLY A 209 1.04 5.22 -20.08
C GLY A 209 1.59 6.61 -19.73
N SER A 210 1.41 7.07 -18.48
CA SER A 210 1.96 8.35 -18.02
C SER A 210 3.50 8.36 -18.02
N ILE A 211 4.13 7.26 -17.62
CA ILE A 211 5.60 7.11 -17.64
C ILE A 211 6.10 7.03 -19.09
N LEU A 212 5.36 6.38 -19.98
CA LEU A 212 5.69 6.36 -21.41
C LEU A 212 5.67 7.78 -22.00
N ILE A 213 4.66 8.59 -21.68
CA ILE A 213 4.61 10.01 -22.09
C ILE A 213 5.81 10.78 -21.52
N LEU A 214 6.15 10.55 -20.25
CA LEU A 214 7.33 11.17 -19.64
C LEU A 214 8.62 10.82 -20.39
N ALA A 215 8.80 9.56 -20.76
CA ALA A 215 9.96 9.12 -21.53
C ALA A 215 10.05 9.82 -22.90
N LEU A 216 8.92 10.02 -23.58
CA LEU A 216 8.88 10.79 -24.83
C LEU A 216 9.29 12.26 -24.61
N GLU A 217 8.89 12.88 -23.49
CA GLU A 217 9.32 14.23 -23.13
C GLU A 217 10.83 14.28 -22.81
N MET A 218 11.39 13.28 -22.14
CA MET A 218 12.83 13.17 -21.89
C MET A 218 13.64 13.16 -23.20
N ARG A 219 13.11 12.50 -24.24
CA ARG A 219 13.76 12.41 -25.55
C ARG A 219 13.82 13.75 -26.28
N LYS A 220 12.89 14.67 -26.02
CA LYS A 220 12.91 16.03 -26.61
C LYS A 220 14.06 16.88 -26.05
N GLY A 221 14.57 16.56 -24.86
CA GLY A 221 15.69 17.28 -24.22
C GLY A 221 15.35 18.70 -23.75
N THR A 222 14.08 19.12 -23.86
CA THR A 222 13.62 20.46 -23.49
C THR A 222 13.24 20.52 -22.01
N LYS A 223 13.70 21.54 -21.30
CA LYS A 223 13.33 21.76 -19.90
C LYS A 223 12.07 22.60 -19.76
N HIS A 224 11.13 22.13 -18.95
CA HIS A 224 9.89 22.84 -18.66
C HIS A 224 10.09 23.98 -17.65
N SER A 225 9.19 24.97 -17.68
CA SER A 225 9.08 25.98 -16.61
C SER A 225 8.60 25.33 -15.31
N THR A 226 8.90 25.94 -14.15
CA THR A 226 8.46 25.42 -12.85
C THR A 226 6.95 25.15 -12.80
N PRO A 227 6.07 26.08 -13.21
CA PRO A 227 4.63 25.85 -13.12
C PRO A 227 4.16 24.66 -13.97
N ARG A 228 4.72 24.51 -15.18
CA ARG A 228 4.39 23.39 -16.07
C ARG A 228 4.88 22.06 -15.50
N ALA A 229 6.11 22.02 -14.98
CA ALA A 229 6.66 20.83 -14.35
C ALA A 229 5.83 20.39 -13.15
N VAL A 230 5.49 21.33 -12.26
CA VAL A 230 4.61 21.08 -11.10
C VAL A 230 3.24 20.57 -11.55
N THR A 231 2.65 21.16 -12.59
CA THR A 231 1.35 20.72 -13.12
C THR A 231 1.40 19.28 -13.64
N ILE A 232 2.42 18.92 -14.42
CA ILE A 232 2.61 17.55 -14.93
C ILE A 232 2.73 16.57 -13.76
N ALA A 233 3.58 16.90 -12.79
CA ALA A 233 3.81 16.05 -11.63
C ALA A 233 2.58 15.94 -10.72
N PHE A 234 1.82 17.02 -10.57
CA PHE A 234 0.56 17.02 -9.84
C PHE A 234 -0.46 16.07 -10.50
N VAL A 235 -0.67 16.19 -11.81
CA VAL A 235 -1.60 15.30 -12.54
C VAL A 235 -1.19 13.83 -12.41
N PHE A 236 0.12 13.54 -12.49
CA PHE A 236 0.60 12.16 -12.37
C PHE A 236 0.48 11.65 -10.93
N GLY A 237 0.70 12.53 -9.94
CA GLY A 237 0.51 12.22 -8.52
C GLY A 237 -0.93 11.82 -8.21
N LEU A 238 -1.91 12.52 -8.79
CA LEU A 238 -3.33 12.15 -8.65
C LEU A 238 -3.57 10.69 -9.11
N LEU A 239 -3.02 10.31 -10.27
CA LEU A 239 -3.16 8.95 -10.81
C LEU A 239 -2.45 7.91 -9.94
N HIS A 240 -1.23 8.20 -9.49
CA HIS A 240 -0.44 7.25 -8.69
C HIS A 240 -1.06 6.99 -7.31
N GLY A 241 -1.66 8.00 -6.67
CA GLY A 241 -2.33 7.81 -5.37
C GLY A 241 -3.49 6.81 -5.43
N LEU A 242 -4.14 6.67 -6.59
CA LEU A 242 -5.18 5.64 -6.80
C LEU A 242 -4.59 4.23 -6.90
N GLY A 243 -3.39 4.08 -7.47
CA GLY A 243 -2.74 2.78 -7.67
C GLY A 243 -2.35 2.08 -6.37
N PHE A 244 -2.10 2.85 -5.31
CA PHE A 244 -1.75 2.31 -3.99
C PHE A 244 -2.92 2.24 -2.99
N ALA A 245 -4.03 2.92 -3.28
CA ALA A 245 -5.13 3.05 -2.34
C ALA A 245 -5.72 1.71 -1.87
N GLY A 246 -5.85 0.73 -2.77
CA GLY A 246 -6.34 -0.61 -2.41
C GLY A 246 -5.45 -1.32 -1.39
N VAL A 247 -4.13 -1.24 -1.57
CA VAL A 247 -3.16 -1.84 -0.64
C VAL A 247 -3.22 -1.13 0.71
N LEU A 248 -3.34 0.21 0.74
CA LEU A 248 -3.41 0.96 2.00
C LEU A 248 -4.74 0.75 2.74
N GLN A 249 -5.85 0.57 2.03
CA GLN A 249 -7.12 0.12 2.63
C GLN A 249 -6.98 -1.27 3.26
N GLU A 250 -6.29 -2.20 2.60
CA GLU A 250 -6.06 -3.57 3.10
C GLU A 250 -5.10 -3.63 4.29
N LEU A 251 -4.06 -2.77 4.29
CA LEU A 251 -3.18 -2.55 5.44
C LEU A 251 -3.96 -2.02 6.65
N GLY A 252 -5.05 -1.28 6.39
CA GLY A 252 -6.00 -0.72 7.35
C GLY A 252 -5.38 0.40 8.18
N LEU A 253 -5.93 1.60 8.05
CA LEU A 253 -5.55 2.72 8.92
C LEU A 253 -6.33 2.60 10.24
N PRO A 254 -5.72 2.86 11.40
CA PRO A 254 -6.46 2.98 12.63
C PRO A 254 -7.41 4.18 12.50
N ASP A 255 -8.72 3.98 12.67
CA ASP A 255 -9.73 5.05 12.48
C ASP A 255 -9.43 6.28 13.35
N SER A 256 -8.95 6.06 14.58
CA SER A 256 -8.55 7.10 15.52
C SER A 256 -7.28 7.84 15.14
N ALA A 257 -6.42 7.26 14.30
CA ALA A 257 -5.13 7.81 13.89
C ALA A 257 -4.98 7.99 12.37
N PHE A 258 -6.09 7.93 11.62
CA PHE A 258 -6.12 7.99 10.15
C PHE A 258 -5.26 9.13 9.60
N TRP A 259 -5.46 10.36 10.09
CA TRP A 259 -4.72 11.53 9.63
C TRP A 259 -3.24 11.47 10.00
N GLN A 260 -2.90 10.95 11.17
CA GLN A 260 -1.52 10.81 11.61
C GLN A 260 -0.77 9.81 10.74
N ALA A 261 -1.39 8.66 10.46
CA ALA A 261 -0.85 7.63 9.58
C ALA A 261 -0.73 8.13 8.13
N LEU A 262 -1.76 8.79 7.59
CA LEU A 262 -1.75 9.34 6.23
C LEU A 262 -0.66 10.41 6.05
N ILE A 263 -0.55 11.34 7.00
CA ILE A 263 0.48 12.40 6.94
C ILE A 263 1.87 11.77 7.08
N SER A 264 2.07 10.87 8.04
CA SER A 264 3.37 10.20 8.26
C SER A 264 3.81 9.39 7.05
N PHE A 265 2.87 8.67 6.42
CA PHE A 265 3.10 7.95 5.18
C PHE A 265 3.57 8.88 4.06
N ASN A 266 2.88 9.99 3.81
CA ASN A 266 3.24 10.90 2.73
C ASN A 266 4.55 11.66 3.01
N ILE A 267 4.87 11.95 4.28
CA ILE A 267 6.20 12.43 4.67
C ILE A 267 7.27 11.38 4.32
N GLY A 268 7.02 10.11 4.64
CA GLY A 268 7.89 9.00 4.25
C GLY A 268 8.10 8.92 2.74
N VAL A 269 7.03 9.06 1.95
CA VAL A 269 7.07 9.10 0.49
C VAL A 269 7.98 10.24 0.00
N GLU A 270 7.78 11.47 0.48
CA GLU A 270 8.60 12.62 0.08
C GLU A 270 10.08 12.42 0.44
N LEU A 271 10.35 11.93 1.65
CA LEU A 271 11.72 11.62 2.10
C LEU A 271 12.39 10.56 1.22
N GLY A 272 11.68 9.47 0.87
CA GLY A 272 12.20 8.44 0.00
C GLY A 272 12.46 8.94 -1.42
N GLN A 273 11.58 9.80 -1.98
CA GLN A 273 11.80 10.44 -3.28
C GLN A 273 13.05 11.33 -3.27
N LEU A 274 13.19 12.17 -2.24
CA LEU A 274 14.35 13.06 -2.09
C LEU A 274 15.65 12.28 -1.93
N PHE A 275 15.62 11.19 -1.14
CA PHE A 275 16.76 10.29 -0.97
C PHE A 275 17.19 9.66 -2.30
N PHE A 276 16.25 9.11 -3.05
CA PHE A 276 16.53 8.51 -4.35
C PHE A 276 17.13 9.54 -5.33
N ILE A 277 16.56 10.75 -5.39
CA ILE A 277 17.06 11.82 -6.24
C ILE A 277 18.47 12.27 -5.84
N ALA A 278 18.77 12.35 -4.54
CA ALA A 278 20.10 12.68 -4.06
C ALA A 278 21.15 11.65 -4.56
N ILE A 279 20.80 10.35 -4.54
CA ILE A 279 21.64 9.28 -5.09
C ILE A 279 21.85 9.47 -6.59
N LEU A 280 20.79 9.72 -7.36
CA LEU A 280 20.91 9.91 -8.81
C LEU A 280 21.80 11.11 -9.17
N ILE A 281 21.67 12.22 -8.44
CA ILE A 281 22.52 13.40 -8.62
C ILE A 281 23.98 13.06 -8.30
N LEU A 282 24.24 12.33 -7.22
CA LEU A 282 25.58 11.88 -6.85
C LEU A 282 26.20 10.99 -7.95
N LEU A 283 25.45 9.99 -8.43
CA LEU A 283 25.90 9.11 -9.51
C LEU A 283 26.19 9.90 -10.79
N TYR A 284 25.33 10.86 -11.14
CA TYR A 284 25.57 11.73 -12.30
C TYR A 284 26.86 12.56 -12.14
N GLN A 285 27.14 13.08 -10.93
CA GLN A 285 28.36 13.84 -10.67
C GLN A 285 29.64 13.04 -10.95
N LEU A 286 29.60 11.71 -10.78
CA LEU A 286 30.73 10.81 -11.06
C LEU A 286 30.99 10.63 -12.57
N ILE A 287 29.94 10.64 -13.38
CA ILE A 287 30.01 10.34 -14.82
C ILE A 287 29.89 11.57 -15.72
N LYS A 288 29.55 12.75 -15.19
CA LYS A 288 29.29 13.96 -16.00
C LYS A 288 30.45 14.43 -16.87
N LYS A 289 31.69 14.02 -16.56
CA LYS A 289 32.89 14.35 -17.35
C LYS A 289 32.99 13.51 -18.63
N THR A 290 32.40 12.31 -18.63
CA THR A 290 32.49 11.35 -19.75
C THR A 290 31.17 11.23 -20.52
N VAL A 291 30.03 11.49 -19.88
CA VAL A 291 28.71 11.38 -20.48
C VAL A 291 27.96 12.71 -20.38
N SER A 292 27.56 13.27 -21.52
CA SER A 292 26.73 14.48 -21.53
C SER A 292 25.32 14.16 -21.02
N ILE A 293 24.69 15.13 -20.35
CA ILE A 293 23.32 14.97 -19.83
C ILE A 293 22.31 14.64 -20.93
N GLU A 294 22.53 15.16 -22.15
CA GLU A 294 21.68 14.92 -23.31
C GLU A 294 21.75 13.47 -23.77
N LYS A 295 22.96 12.91 -23.92
CA LYS A 295 23.15 11.50 -24.28
C LYS A 295 22.55 10.58 -23.21
N LEU A 296 22.75 10.93 -21.95
CA LEU A 296 22.16 10.19 -20.82
C LEU A 296 20.63 10.26 -20.85
N SER A 297 20.05 11.44 -21.11
CA SER A 297 18.60 11.64 -21.23
C SER A 297 18.01 10.75 -22.33
N VAL A 298 18.65 10.72 -23.50
CA VAL A 298 18.21 9.86 -24.62
C VAL A 298 18.30 8.37 -24.23
N ALA A 299 19.42 7.92 -23.68
CA ALA A 299 19.59 6.53 -23.26
C ALA A 299 18.55 6.11 -22.20
N MET A 300 18.36 6.93 -21.16
CA MET A 300 17.38 6.67 -20.11
C MET A 300 15.95 6.74 -20.66
N SER A 301 15.66 7.63 -21.60
CA SER A 301 14.32 7.70 -22.22
C SER A 301 13.95 6.41 -22.97
N ILE A 302 14.92 5.76 -23.62
CA ILE A 302 14.69 4.50 -24.32
C ILE A 302 14.43 3.37 -23.31
N LEU A 303 15.21 3.32 -22.23
CA LEU A 303 15.03 2.31 -21.19
C LEU A 303 13.69 2.47 -20.45
N VAL A 304 13.43 3.69 -19.93
CA VAL A 304 12.20 4.02 -19.21
C VAL A 304 10.98 3.83 -20.11
N GLY A 305 11.04 4.34 -21.35
CA GLY A 305 9.95 4.22 -22.31
C GLY A 305 9.72 2.78 -22.76
N GLY A 306 10.77 1.98 -22.93
CA GLY A 306 10.65 0.56 -23.26
C GLY A 306 9.94 -0.23 -22.16
N LEU A 307 10.37 -0.07 -20.90
CA LEU A 307 9.72 -0.71 -19.75
C LEU A 307 8.27 -0.26 -19.60
N ALA A 308 8.02 1.06 -19.69
CA ALA A 308 6.68 1.61 -19.58
C ALA A 308 5.76 1.15 -20.71
N ALA A 309 6.27 1.03 -21.94
CA ALA A 309 5.51 0.49 -23.06
C ALA A 309 5.16 -0.99 -22.86
N LEU A 310 6.11 -1.81 -22.40
CA LEU A 310 5.86 -3.22 -22.08
C LEU A 310 4.75 -3.35 -21.02
N TRP A 311 4.85 -2.62 -19.92
CA TRP A 311 3.81 -2.63 -18.89
C TRP A 311 2.47 -2.11 -19.42
N CYS A 312 2.46 -1.01 -20.17
CA CYS A 312 1.23 -0.46 -20.73
C CYS A 312 0.52 -1.47 -21.64
N ILE A 313 1.28 -2.15 -22.51
CA ILE A 313 0.74 -3.20 -23.40
C ILE A 313 0.19 -4.36 -22.57
N GLU A 314 0.97 -4.89 -21.63
CA GLU A 314 0.57 -6.00 -20.76
C GLU A 314 -0.76 -5.70 -20.03
N ARG A 315 -0.88 -4.53 -19.41
CA ARG A 315 -2.12 -4.16 -18.70
C ARG A 315 -3.29 -3.95 -19.65
N THR A 316 -3.04 -3.41 -20.84
CA THR A 316 -4.09 -3.21 -21.86
C THR A 316 -4.58 -4.54 -22.42
N LEU A 317 -3.70 -5.53 -22.60
CA LEU A 317 -4.08 -6.87 -23.04
C LEU A 317 -4.89 -7.61 -21.98
N LEU A 318 -4.52 -7.49 -20.71
CA LEU A 318 -5.30 -8.01 -19.57
C LEU A 318 -6.70 -7.37 -19.53
N LEU A 319 -6.80 -6.05 -19.75
CA LEU A 319 -8.07 -5.34 -19.84
C LEU A 319 -8.96 -5.84 -21.00
N ALA A 320 -8.35 -6.22 -22.11
CA ALA A 320 -9.03 -6.75 -23.28
C ALA A 320 -9.35 -8.26 -23.17
N ASN A 321 -9.00 -8.91 -22.05
CA ASN A 321 -9.08 -10.36 -21.85
C ASN A 321 -8.37 -11.17 -22.96
N LEU A 322 -7.25 -10.65 -23.47
CA LEU A 322 -6.48 -11.29 -24.55
C LEU A 322 -5.35 -12.20 -24.04
N ILE A 323 -5.00 -12.06 -22.76
CA ILE A 323 -4.07 -12.88 -21.97
C ILE A 323 -4.62 -12.96 -20.55
#